data_AF-A0A1B6GCD9-F1
#
_entry.id   AF-A0A1B6GCD9-F1
#
_cell.length_a   1.000
_cell.length_b   1.000
_cell.length_c   1.000
_cell.angle_alpha   90.00
_cell.angle_beta   90.00
_cell.angle_gamma   90.00
#
_symmetry.space_group_name_H-M   'P 1'
#
loop_
_entity.id
_entity.type
_entity.pdbx_description
1 polymer ?
#
loop_
_entity_poly.entity_id
_entity_poly.type
_entity_poly.pdbx_seq_one_letter_code
_entity_poly.pdbx_strand_id
1 'polypeptide(L)'
;NIKFRLQAPINGDREILCQVEPYLTTLALYDAKEGRKLTEDFHLDVNHSVVSGLLADPEGMSENILGDLLSGPLKPRQAVFSVSKPHPDIYIVLRIDKILQGSISQVTEPYLRSTKDPKL
;
A
#
# COMPACT_ATOMS: atom_id res chain seq x y z
N ASN A 1 -12.11 -11.91 -4.05
CA ASN A 1 -10.73 -11.63 -3.59
C ASN A 1 -10.04 -10.72 -4.58
N ILE A 2 -9.84 -9.45 -4.22
CA ILE A 2 -9.06 -8.52 -5.03
C ILE A 2 -7.58 -8.88 -4.82
N LYS A 3 -6.83 -9.05 -5.92
CA LYS A 3 -5.39 -9.36 -5.89
C LYS A 3 -4.65 -8.29 -6.69
N PHE A 4 -3.74 -7.60 -6.05
CA PHE A 4 -2.88 -6.60 -6.69
C PHE A 4 -1.52 -7.22 -7.01
N ARG A 5 -1.05 -7.06 -8.25
CA ARG A 5 0.31 -7.43 -8.64
C ARG A 5 1.21 -6.20 -8.50
N LEU A 6 1.45 -5.78 -7.26
CA LEU A 6 2.37 -4.67 -6.95
C LEU A 6 3.74 -5.21 -6.49
N GLN A 7 4.19 -6.29 -7.10
CA GLN A 7 5.42 -6.99 -6.71
C GLN A 7 6.45 -6.90 -7.84
N ALA A 8 7.73 -6.90 -7.49
CA ALA A 8 8.83 -6.96 -8.45
C ALA A 8 9.78 -8.12 -8.11
N PRO A 9 10.49 -8.67 -9.11
CA PRO A 9 11.60 -9.59 -8.90
C PRO A 9 12.69 -8.97 -8.04
N ILE A 10 13.18 -9.74 -7.07
CA ILE A 10 14.35 -9.35 -6.27
C ILE A 10 15.56 -10.18 -6.74
N ASN A 11 16.73 -9.53 -6.83
CA ASN A 11 18.02 -10.17 -7.15
C ASN A 11 18.07 -10.90 -8.51
N GLY A 12 17.25 -10.50 -9.49
CA GLY A 12 17.26 -11.07 -10.84
C GLY A 12 16.56 -12.43 -10.96
N ASP A 13 16.05 -12.97 -9.85
CA ASP A 13 15.20 -14.16 -9.85
C ASP A 13 13.77 -13.75 -10.25
N ARG A 14 13.37 -14.14 -11.46
CA ARG A 14 12.07 -13.77 -12.05
C ARG A 14 10.89 -14.54 -11.44
N GLU A 15 11.16 -15.61 -10.68
CA GLU A 15 10.11 -16.43 -10.07
C GLU A 15 9.69 -15.89 -8.71
N ILE A 16 10.58 -15.15 -8.03
CA ILE A 16 10.31 -14.60 -6.70
C ILE A 16 9.87 -13.14 -6.81
N LEU A 17 8.55 -12.93 -6.75
CA LEU A 17 7.94 -11.60 -6.73
C LEU A 17 7.71 -11.15 -5.29
N CYS A 18 8.32 -10.03 -4.91
CA CYS A 18 8.16 -9.45 -3.58
C CYS A 18 7.59 -8.04 -3.67
N GLN A 19 6.94 -7.61 -2.60
CA GLN A 19 6.66 -6.20 -2.40
C GLN A 19 7.99 -5.45 -2.27
N VAL A 20 8.19 -4.40 -3.07
CA VAL A 20 9.43 -3.60 -3.07
C VAL A 20 9.45 -2.61 -1.91
N GLU A 21 8.32 -1.96 -1.67
CA GLU A 21 8.16 -0.86 -0.70
C GLU A 21 6.96 -1.13 0.21
N PRO A 22 6.98 -0.74 1.49
CA PRO A 22 5.79 -0.71 2.33
C PRO A 22 4.70 0.19 1.74
N TYR A 23 3.44 -0.12 2.04
CA TYR A 23 2.27 0.61 1.59
C TYR A 23 1.47 1.18 2.75
N LEU A 24 1.01 2.41 2.59
CA LEU A 24 -0.14 2.94 3.30
C LEU A 24 -1.39 2.65 2.47
N THR A 25 -2.28 1.82 3.00
CA THR A 25 -3.49 1.40 2.28
C THR A 25 -4.72 1.93 2.98
N THR A 26 -5.57 2.65 2.24
CA THR A 26 -6.78 3.27 2.78
C THR A 26 -8.00 2.95 1.91
N LEU A 27 -9.15 2.80 2.55
CA LEU A 27 -10.46 2.63 1.94
C LEU A 27 -11.37 3.79 2.35
N ALA A 28 -12.08 4.37 1.39
CA ALA A 28 -13.17 5.29 1.66
C ALA A 28 -14.23 5.25 0.55
N LEU A 29 -15.45 5.70 0.86
CA LEU A 29 -16.48 5.92 -0.14
C LEU A 29 -16.28 7.27 -0.82
N TYR A 30 -16.48 7.31 -2.13
CA TYR A 30 -16.43 8.52 -2.94
C TYR A 30 -17.67 8.64 -3.80
N ASP A 31 -18.14 9.87 -3.93
CA ASP A 31 -19.11 10.28 -4.93
C ASP A 31 -18.35 10.77 -6.16
N ALA A 32 -18.35 9.98 -7.24
CA ALA A 32 -17.63 10.30 -8.46
C ALA A 32 -18.30 11.44 -9.25
N LYS A 33 -19.62 11.58 -9.11
CA LYS A 33 -20.38 12.65 -9.77
C LYS A 33 -20.03 14.01 -9.19
N GLU A 34 -19.97 14.09 -7.86
CA GLU A 34 -19.63 15.32 -7.13
C GLU A 34 -18.12 15.45 -6.84
N GLY A 35 -17.31 14.44 -7.20
CA GLY A 35 -15.86 14.43 -7.02
C GLY A 35 -15.40 14.51 -5.55
N ARG A 36 -16.17 13.98 -4.60
CA ARG A 36 -15.92 14.17 -3.15
C ARG A 36 -15.87 12.87 -2.36
N LYS A 37 -15.10 12.87 -1.26
CA LYS A 37 -15.05 11.80 -0.27
C LYS A 37 -16.28 11.85 0.65
N LEU A 38 -16.88 10.70 0.93
CA LEU A 38 -18.11 10.56 1.71
C LEU A 38 -17.87 10.01 3.13
N THR A 39 -16.76 9.33 3.36
CA THR A 39 -16.43 8.71 4.66
C THR A 39 -15.04 9.10 5.13
N GLU A 40 -14.73 8.80 6.40
CA GLU A 40 -13.34 8.78 6.86
C GLU A 40 -12.50 7.69 6.15
N ASP A 41 -11.19 7.75 6.34
CA ASP A 41 -10.26 6.77 5.79
C ASP A 41 -10.16 5.56 6.73
N PHE A 42 -10.59 4.40 6.22
CA PHE A 42 -10.32 3.13 6.86
C PHE A 42 -8.93 2.64 6.45
N HIS A 43 -8.00 2.61 7.41
CA HIS A 43 -6.64 2.16 7.18
C HIS A 43 -6.56 0.64 7.35
N LEU A 44 -5.88 -0.03 6.42
CA LEU A 44 -5.63 -1.46 6.51
C LEU A 44 -4.18 -1.79 6.17
N ASP A 45 -3.70 -2.90 6.73
CA ASP A 45 -2.37 -3.41 6.43
C ASP A 45 -2.44 -4.57 5.43
N VAL A 46 -1.85 -4.35 4.25
CA VAL A 46 -1.68 -5.35 3.19
C VAL A 46 -0.21 -5.73 2.99
N ASN A 47 0.68 -5.23 3.84
CA ASN A 47 2.11 -5.40 3.69
C ASN A 47 2.55 -6.83 3.99
N HIS A 48 3.49 -7.34 3.19
CA HIS A 48 4.17 -8.59 3.51
C HIS A 48 5.12 -8.39 4.72
N SER A 49 5.29 -9.40 5.57
CA SER A 49 6.16 -9.31 6.77
C SER A 49 7.60 -8.91 6.44
N VAL A 50 8.09 -9.28 5.25
CA VAL A 50 9.43 -8.91 4.74
C VAL A 50 9.63 -7.40 4.64
N VAL A 51 8.60 -6.63 4.26
CA VAL A 51 8.72 -5.17 4.17
C VAL A 51 8.39 -4.46 5.49
N SER A 52 7.82 -5.16 6.47
CA SER A 52 7.60 -4.58 7.80
C SER A 52 8.91 -4.17 8.48
N GLY A 53 10.00 -4.90 8.23
CA GLY A 53 11.33 -4.54 8.75
C GLY A 53 11.91 -3.27 8.14
N LEU A 54 11.45 -2.86 6.95
CA LEU A 54 11.88 -1.61 6.32
C LEU A 54 11.34 -0.40 7.09
N LEU A 55 10.15 -0.52 7.69
CA LEU A 55 9.55 0.56 8.50
C LEU A 55 10.18 0.70 9.89
N ALA A 56 11.01 -0.25 10.33
CA ALA A 56 11.70 -0.19 11.61
C ALA A 56 12.85 0.84 11.53
N ASP A 57 12.91 1.77 12.48
CA ASP A 57 14.04 2.67 12.62
C ASP A 57 15.26 1.86 13.10
N PRO A 58 16.37 1.78 12.33
CA PRO A 58 17.55 1.02 12.72
C PRO A 58 18.24 1.54 13.98
N GLU A 59 18.00 2.80 14.39
CA GLU A 59 18.69 3.44 15.51
C GLU A 59 17.77 3.79 16.70
N GLY A 60 16.45 3.56 16.59
CA GLY A 60 15.50 3.87 17.66
C GLY A 60 15.45 5.35 18.05
N MET A 61 15.96 6.25 17.20
CA MET A 61 16.13 7.67 17.49
C MET A 61 14.96 8.55 17.02
N SER A 62 14.01 8.01 16.24
CA SER A 62 12.78 8.70 15.89
C SER A 62 11.55 7.96 16.41
N GLU A 63 10.61 8.69 17.03
CA GLU A 63 9.22 8.23 17.13
C GLU A 63 8.71 8.08 15.69
N ASN A 64 8.86 6.88 15.14
CA ASN A 64 8.44 6.61 13.78
C ASN A 64 6.91 6.46 13.82
N ILE A 65 6.20 7.58 13.87
CA ILE A 65 4.73 7.66 13.98
C ILE A 65 4.07 6.79 12.89
N LEU A 66 4.69 6.73 11.71
CA LEU A 66 4.25 5.90 10.60
C LEU A 66 4.48 4.40 10.88
N GLY A 67 5.61 4.07 11.51
CA GLY A 67 5.89 2.73 12.04
C GLY A 67 4.83 2.33 13.07
N ASP A 68 4.47 3.16 14.03
CA ASP A 68 3.44 2.83 15.04
C ASP A 68 2.03 2.71 14.42
N LEU A 69 1.69 3.53 13.43
CA LEU A 69 0.43 3.45 12.69
C LEU A 69 0.31 2.17 11.83
N LEU A 70 1.43 1.69 11.26
CA LEU A 70 1.45 0.55 10.35
C LEU A 70 1.85 -0.78 11.04
N SER A 71 2.53 -0.70 12.18
CA SER A 71 3.09 -1.83 12.93
C SER A 71 2.40 -2.05 14.27
N GLY A 72 1.46 -1.18 14.64
CA GLY A 72 0.70 -1.27 15.89
C GLY A 72 -0.09 -2.59 16.04
N PRO A 73 -0.47 -2.95 17.28
CA PRO A 73 -1.02 -4.27 17.62
C PRO A 73 -2.38 -4.60 16.99
N LEU A 74 -3.03 -3.64 16.32
CA LEU A 74 -4.32 -3.82 15.66
C LEU A 74 -4.16 -3.58 14.16
N LYS A 75 -4.07 -4.67 13.38
CA LYS A 75 -4.18 -4.65 11.92
C LYS A 75 -5.62 -4.97 11.53
N PRO A 76 -6.51 -3.97 11.40
CA PRO A 76 -7.91 -4.24 11.13
C PRO A 76 -8.04 -4.89 9.74
N ARG A 77 -8.67 -6.07 9.70
CA ARG A 77 -8.83 -6.89 8.48
C ARG A 77 -10.21 -6.74 7.84
N GLN A 78 -11.10 -6.00 8.48
CA GLN A 78 -12.50 -5.87 8.09
C GLN A 78 -12.98 -4.44 8.32
N ALA A 79 -13.76 -3.93 7.37
CA ALA A 79 -14.46 -2.67 7.45
C ALA A 79 -15.91 -2.87 7.06
N VAL A 80 -16.81 -2.12 7.69
CA VAL A 80 -18.23 -2.09 7.33
C VAL A 80 -18.58 -0.69 6.86
N PHE A 81 -19.04 -0.59 5.62
CA PHE A 81 -19.54 0.65 5.04
C PHE A 81 -21.05 0.52 4.85
N SER A 82 -21.82 1.45 5.42
CA SER A 82 -23.26 1.50 5.25
C SER A 82 -23.65 2.61 4.28
N VAL A 83 -24.37 2.25 3.22
CA VAL A 83 -24.84 3.19 2.19
C VAL A 83 -26.36 3.21 2.21
N SER A 84 -26.93 4.27 2.80
CA SER A 84 -28.38 4.42 2.95
C SER A 84 -29.11 4.68 1.63
N LYS A 85 -28.41 5.28 0.65
CA LYS A 85 -28.94 5.56 -0.69
C LYS A 85 -27.94 5.07 -1.74
N PRO A 86 -28.02 3.79 -2.15
CA PRO A 86 -27.15 3.25 -3.20
C PRO A 86 -27.29 4.07 -4.48
N HIS A 87 -26.17 4.38 -5.12
CA HIS A 87 -26.11 5.18 -6.33
C HIS A 87 -24.98 4.67 -7.23
N PRO A 88 -25.15 4.61 -8.57
CA PRO A 88 -24.13 4.09 -9.48
C PRO A 88 -22.82 4.90 -9.45
N ASP A 89 -22.87 6.17 -9.05
CA ASP A 89 -21.69 7.02 -8.93
C ASP A 89 -21.00 6.96 -7.56
N ILE A 90 -21.46 6.10 -6.64
CA ILE A 90 -20.79 5.87 -5.36
C ILE A 90 -19.87 4.66 -5.48
N TYR A 91 -18.58 4.90 -5.23
CA TYR A 91 -17.53 3.89 -5.32
C TYR A 91 -16.82 3.71 -3.99
N ILE A 92 -16.43 2.47 -3.69
CA ILE A 92 -15.37 2.21 -2.70
C ILE A 92 -14.04 2.42 -3.41
N VAL A 93 -13.25 3.36 -2.92
CA VAL A 93 -11.92 3.67 -3.45
C VAL A 93 -10.88 3.09 -2.52
N LEU A 94 -9.99 2.27 -3.08
CA LEU A 94 -8.77 1.81 -2.43
C LEU A 94 -7.61 2.69 -2.90
N ARG A 95 -6.98 3.41 -1.97
CA ARG A 95 -5.74 4.15 -2.23
C ARG A 95 -4.56 3.37 -1.66
N ILE A 96 -3.52 3.20 -2.46
CA ILE A 96 -2.27 2.52 -2.10
C ILE A 96 -1.13 3.52 -2.33
N ASP A 97 -0.58 4.04 -1.24
CA ASP A 97 0.56 4.96 -1.29
C ASP A 97 1.84 4.18 -0.96
N LYS A 98 2.86 4.29 -1.82
CA LYS A 98 4.18 3.66 -1.58
C LYS A 98 5.00 4.52 -0.63
N ILE A 99 5.59 3.89 0.37
CA ILE A 99 6.50 4.54 1.31
C ILE A 99 7.92 4.33 0.79
N LEU A 100 8.46 5.35 0.14
CA LEU A 100 9.81 5.32 -0.43
C LEU A 100 10.85 5.67 0.66
N GLN A 101 11.93 4.91 0.74
CA GLN A 101 12.97 5.08 1.75
C GLN A 101 14.34 5.40 1.16
N GLY A 102 14.99 6.46 1.64
CA GLY A 102 16.32 6.88 1.19
C GLY A 102 16.28 7.84 0.00
N SER A 103 17.39 7.95 -0.72
CA SER A 103 17.54 8.89 -1.84
C SER A 103 16.80 8.41 -3.11
N ILE A 104 16.46 9.35 -4.00
CA ILE A 104 15.81 9.05 -5.29
C ILE A 104 16.57 7.97 -6.08
N SER A 105 17.91 8.04 -6.09
CA SER A 105 18.74 7.07 -6.80
C SER A 105 18.63 5.65 -6.22
N GLN A 106 18.50 5.52 -4.89
CA GLN A 106 18.33 4.22 -4.23
C GLN A 106 16.94 3.64 -4.48
N VAL A 107 15.88 4.44 -4.31
CA VAL A 107 14.49 3.96 -4.48
C VAL A 107 14.13 3.65 -5.93
N THR A 108 14.84 4.20 -6.90
CA THR A 108 14.60 3.93 -8.33
C THR A 108 15.32 2.69 -8.84
N GLU A 109 16.40 2.24 -8.19
CA GLU A 109 17.20 1.11 -8.62
C GLU A 109 16.40 -0.20 -8.87
N PRO A 110 15.44 -0.59 -7.99
CA PRO A 110 14.63 -1.79 -8.21
C PRO A 110 13.73 -1.70 -9.46
N TYR A 111 13.36 -0.48 -9.88
CA TYR A 111 12.47 -0.23 -11.00
C TYR A 111 13.21 -0.05 -12.33
N LEU A 112 14.48 0.35 -12.29
CA LEU A 112 15.32 0.53 -13.48
C LEU A 112 15.86 -0.80 -14.02
N ARG A 113 16.02 -1.81 -13.17
CA ARG A 113 16.36 -3.18 -13.56
C ARG A 113 15.13 -3.83 -14.20
N SER A 114 14.83 -3.42 -15.42
CA SER A 114 13.65 -3.84 -16.17
C SER A 114 13.42 -5.35 -16.08
N THR A 115 12.30 -5.71 -15.47
CA THR A 115 11.56 -6.90 -15.87
C THR A 115 11.12 -6.68 -17.31
N LYS A 116 11.90 -7.17 -18.28
CA LYS A 116 11.34 -7.45 -19.59
C LYS A 116 10.11 -8.31 -19.35
N ASP A 117 8.95 -7.76 -19.65
CA ASP A 117 7.69 -8.49 -19.58
C ASP A 117 7.85 -9.76 -20.41
N PRO A 118 7.70 -10.98 -19.86
CA PRO A 118 7.78 -12.20 -20.66
C PRO A 118 6.57 -12.34 -21.63
N LYS A 119 5.63 -11.37 -21.65
CA LYS A 119 4.47 -11.35 -22.55
C LYS A 119 4.37 -10.10 -23.44
N LEU A 120 5.47 -9.35 -23.62
CA LEU A 120 5.65 -8.42 -24.75
C LEU A 120 6.80 -8.90 -25.65
#